data_AF-A0AAW6KGV2-F1
#
_entry.id   AF-A0AAW6KGV2-F1
#
_cell.length_a   1.000
_cell.length_b   1.000
_cell.length_c   1.000
_cell.angle_alpha   90.00
_cell.angle_beta   90.00
_cell.angle_gamma   90.00
#
_symmetry.space_group_name_H-M   'P 1'
#
loop_
_entity.id
_entity.type
_entity.pdbx_description
1 polymer ?
#
loop_
_entity_poly.entity_id
_entity_poly.type
_entity_poly.pdbx_seq_one_letter_code
_entity_poly.pdbx_strand_id
1 'polypeptide(L)'
;SIFHANNKSFWNRDIMYDTFKYDKFYDINSYDVNEENSVGWGLKDKEFFEQTSELMKEMPQPFYTRLITLTNHFPFELDEEDKLIDEFDSKSRTLNRYFPTVRYQDEALKRFIEKLKEDGLYDNSVIVLYGDHYGISENHNEAMSEFLGREVTPFEEVQLQRVPLVIHIPGVTDKEPKAIDTVGGQIDIRPTVLNLLGIDSSDQIQFGNDLFAKDKTEFTVLRDGSFITKDKVYTDGICYDKSTGEPSKDKKGCEPYIEKAKQELSYSDQIIYGDLLRFYDSERLKKQSDAKPKDE
;
A
#
# COMPACT_ATOMS: atom_id res chain seq x y z
N SER A 1 -10.44 -4.04 -12.79
CA SER A 1 -11.09 -2.73 -12.59
C SER A 1 -10.49 -1.93 -11.45
N ILE A 2 -10.55 -0.60 -11.50
CA ILE A 2 -10.23 0.29 -10.37
C ILE A 2 -11.52 0.89 -9.81
N PHE A 3 -11.60 1.03 -8.50
CA PHE A 3 -12.68 1.71 -7.78
C PHE A 3 -12.12 2.87 -6.96
N HIS A 4 -12.63 4.08 -7.20
CA HIS A 4 -12.29 5.25 -6.41
C HIS A 4 -13.32 6.35 -6.64
N ALA A 5 -14.01 6.77 -5.57
CA ALA A 5 -15.05 7.79 -5.64
C ALA A 5 -14.50 9.24 -5.68
N ASN A 6 -13.60 9.49 -6.63
CA ASN A 6 -13.09 10.83 -6.94
C ASN A 6 -13.00 10.99 -8.47
N ASN A 7 -12.79 12.22 -8.95
CA ASN A 7 -12.65 12.53 -10.35
C ASN A 7 -11.51 11.71 -10.98
N LYS A 8 -11.79 11.05 -12.11
CA LYS A 8 -10.83 10.20 -12.82
C LYS A 8 -9.56 10.91 -13.30
N SER A 9 -9.62 12.22 -13.56
CA SER A 9 -8.47 13.00 -14.02
C SER A 9 -7.52 13.36 -12.87
N PHE A 10 -7.96 13.23 -11.62
CA PHE A 10 -7.12 13.48 -10.46
C PHE A 10 -5.96 12.48 -10.44
N TRP A 11 -4.74 12.97 -10.21
CA TRP A 11 -3.48 12.23 -10.39
C TRP A 11 -3.25 11.66 -11.80
N ASN A 12 -3.93 12.21 -12.83
CA ASN A 12 -3.82 11.75 -14.22
C ASN A 12 -4.16 10.24 -14.38
N ARG A 13 -5.06 9.73 -13.52
CA ARG A 13 -5.37 8.30 -13.44
C ARG A 13 -6.04 7.76 -14.69
N ASP A 14 -6.91 8.53 -15.34
CA ASP A 14 -7.57 8.10 -16.56
C ASP A 14 -6.58 7.79 -17.70
N ILE A 15 -5.56 8.63 -17.90
CA ILE A 15 -4.50 8.38 -18.87
C ILE A 15 -3.61 7.19 -18.44
N MET A 16 -3.21 7.15 -17.17
CA MET A 16 -2.31 6.11 -16.68
C MET A 16 -2.97 4.73 -16.68
N TYR A 17 -4.25 4.63 -16.31
CA TYR A 17 -4.98 3.36 -16.28
C TYR A 17 -5.28 2.81 -17.68
N ASP A 18 -5.44 3.65 -18.70
CA ASP A 18 -5.47 3.18 -20.09
C ASP A 18 -4.11 2.61 -20.51
N THR A 19 -3.01 3.24 -20.08
CA THR A 19 -1.65 2.73 -20.34
C THR A 19 -1.42 1.38 -19.66
N PHE A 20 -1.86 1.22 -18.40
CA PHE A 20 -1.82 -0.04 -17.65
C PHE A 20 -2.87 -1.07 -18.08
N LYS A 21 -3.75 -0.73 -19.02
CA LYS A 21 -4.78 -1.62 -19.57
C LYS A 21 -5.77 -2.15 -18.52
N TYR A 22 -6.17 -1.29 -17.58
CA TYR A 22 -7.35 -1.59 -16.77
C TYR A 22 -8.61 -1.54 -17.63
N ASP A 23 -9.45 -2.59 -17.55
CA ASP A 23 -10.68 -2.67 -18.36
C ASP A 23 -11.70 -1.58 -18.02
N LYS A 24 -11.77 -1.21 -16.74
CA LYS A 24 -12.75 -0.25 -16.23
C LYS A 24 -12.23 0.50 -15.01
N PHE A 25 -12.50 1.80 -14.98
CA PHE A 25 -12.33 2.66 -13.81
C PHE A 25 -13.71 3.17 -13.38
N TYR A 26 -14.17 2.71 -12.22
CA TYR A 26 -15.32 3.24 -11.52
C TYR A 26 -14.90 4.48 -10.73
N ASP A 27 -15.02 5.64 -11.38
CA ASP A 27 -14.74 6.96 -10.80
C ASP A 27 -15.97 7.49 -10.03
N ILE A 28 -15.91 8.75 -9.56
CA ILE A 28 -17.02 9.40 -8.83
C ILE A 28 -18.39 9.27 -9.51
N ASN A 29 -18.47 9.20 -10.85
CA ASN A 29 -19.76 9.08 -11.57
C ASN A 29 -20.40 7.69 -11.44
N SER A 30 -19.69 6.72 -10.85
CA SER A 30 -20.19 5.37 -10.58
C SER A 30 -20.86 5.24 -9.22
N TYR A 31 -20.89 6.32 -8.43
CA TYR A 31 -21.37 6.35 -7.07
C TYR A 31 -22.50 7.36 -6.89
N ASP A 32 -23.41 7.09 -5.96
CA ASP A 32 -24.32 8.09 -5.42
C ASP A 32 -23.58 8.92 -4.37
N VAL A 33 -23.36 10.19 -4.69
CA VAL A 33 -22.56 11.13 -3.90
C VAL A 33 -23.41 12.37 -3.60
N ASN A 34 -23.56 12.69 -2.32
CA ASN A 34 -24.30 13.83 -1.82
C ASN A 34 -23.57 14.45 -0.61
N GLU A 35 -24.11 15.54 -0.07
CA GLU A 35 -23.47 16.24 1.05
C GLU A 35 -23.44 15.42 2.34
N GLU A 36 -24.43 14.55 2.59
CA GLU A 36 -24.52 13.76 3.83
C GLU A 36 -23.51 12.61 3.87
N ASN A 37 -23.21 12.02 2.71
CA ASN A 37 -22.28 10.89 2.58
C ASN A 37 -20.87 11.29 2.13
N SER A 38 -20.52 12.58 2.13
CA SER A 38 -19.21 13.06 1.70
C SER A 38 -18.48 13.78 2.83
N VAL A 39 -17.15 13.66 2.86
CA VAL A 39 -16.29 14.45 3.76
C VAL A 39 -14.93 14.68 3.12
N GLY A 40 -14.36 15.87 3.34
CA GLY A 40 -13.07 16.25 2.81
C GLY A 40 -12.99 16.15 1.28
N TRP A 41 -12.36 15.08 0.79
CA TRP A 41 -12.04 14.90 -0.62
C TRP A 41 -13.11 14.15 -1.44
N GLY A 42 -14.14 13.58 -0.82
CA GLY A 42 -15.20 12.90 -1.56
C GLY A 42 -16.05 11.97 -0.70
N LEU A 43 -16.57 10.91 -1.32
CA LEU A 43 -17.43 9.92 -0.69
C LEU A 43 -16.74 9.29 0.52
N LYS A 44 -17.48 9.18 1.62
CA LYS A 44 -17.06 8.53 2.85
C LYS A 44 -16.81 7.03 2.62
N ASP A 45 -15.80 6.46 3.30
CA ASP A 45 -15.32 5.10 3.03
C ASP A 45 -16.37 4.01 3.33
N LYS A 46 -17.31 4.21 4.28
CA LYS A 46 -18.39 3.24 4.54
C LYS A 46 -19.30 3.12 3.33
N GLU A 47 -19.73 4.24 2.76
CA GLU A 47 -20.61 4.31 1.61
C GLU A 47 -19.89 3.91 0.32
N PHE A 48 -18.60 4.26 0.19
CA PHE A 48 -17.76 3.79 -0.91
C PHE A 48 -17.67 2.27 -0.94
N PHE A 49 -17.40 1.63 0.19
CA PHE A 49 -17.32 0.17 0.25
C PHE A 49 -18.67 -0.50 -0.01
N GLU A 50 -19.76 -0.01 0.61
CA GLU A 50 -21.12 -0.54 0.40
C GLU A 50 -21.52 -0.53 -1.08
N GLN A 51 -21.38 0.63 -1.74
CA GLN A 51 -21.70 0.74 -3.17
C GLN A 51 -20.74 -0.08 -4.04
N THR A 52 -19.46 -0.18 -3.66
CA THR A 52 -18.47 -0.97 -4.39
C THR A 52 -18.76 -2.47 -4.31
N SER A 53 -19.19 -3.00 -3.15
CA SER A 53 -19.56 -4.42 -3.05
C SER A 53 -20.70 -4.80 -3.98
N GLU A 54 -21.73 -3.95 -4.09
CA GLU A 54 -22.85 -4.18 -5.03
C GLU A 54 -22.36 -4.18 -6.49
N LEU A 55 -21.44 -3.28 -6.85
CA LEU A 55 -20.82 -3.28 -8.17
C LEU A 55 -19.96 -4.53 -8.43
N MET A 56 -19.25 -5.02 -7.42
CA MET A 56 -18.38 -6.19 -7.51
C MET A 56 -19.16 -7.50 -7.66
N LYS A 57 -20.33 -7.60 -7.05
CA LYS A 57 -21.21 -8.78 -7.12
C LYS A 57 -21.61 -9.16 -8.54
N GLU A 58 -21.80 -8.15 -9.39
CA GLU A 58 -22.20 -8.31 -10.79
C GLU A 58 -21.00 -8.51 -11.74
N MET A 59 -19.77 -8.53 -11.24
CA MET A 59 -18.59 -8.66 -12.08
C MET A 59 -18.38 -10.10 -12.56
N PRO A 60 -18.06 -10.31 -13.85
CA PRO A 60 -17.59 -11.59 -14.34
C PRO A 60 -16.32 -12.03 -13.61
N GLN A 61 -16.28 -13.27 -13.14
CA GLN A 61 -15.12 -13.88 -12.50
C GLN A 61 -14.30 -14.72 -13.52
N PRO A 62 -12.96 -14.80 -13.37
CA PRO A 62 -12.14 -14.13 -12.36
C PRO A 62 -11.95 -12.63 -12.65
N PHE A 63 -11.69 -11.84 -11.61
CA PHE A 63 -11.37 -10.42 -11.75
C PHE A 63 -10.17 -10.01 -10.90
N TYR A 64 -9.53 -8.91 -11.31
CA TYR A 64 -8.57 -8.16 -10.50
C TYR A 64 -9.14 -6.77 -10.22
N THR A 65 -9.24 -6.41 -8.95
CA THR A 65 -9.77 -5.12 -8.52
C THR A 65 -8.85 -4.43 -7.53
N ARG A 66 -8.79 -3.10 -7.61
CA ARG A 66 -8.12 -2.25 -6.62
C ARG A 66 -9.06 -1.15 -6.19
N LEU A 67 -9.27 -1.06 -4.88
CA LEU A 67 -10.14 -0.10 -4.23
C LEU A 67 -9.25 0.94 -3.55
N ILE A 68 -9.51 2.22 -3.82
CA ILE A 68 -8.74 3.34 -3.27
C ILE A 68 -9.68 4.14 -2.37
N THR A 69 -9.45 4.04 -1.06
CA THR A 69 -10.20 4.78 -0.02
C THR A 69 -9.81 6.26 0.01
N LEU A 70 -10.56 7.08 0.76
CA LEU A 70 -10.37 8.53 0.75
C LEU A 70 -10.63 9.25 2.08
N THR A 71 -11.42 8.71 3.02
CA THR A 71 -11.80 9.44 4.25
C THR A 71 -10.61 9.76 5.14
N ASN A 72 -9.66 8.84 5.28
CA ASN A 72 -8.45 9.04 6.08
C ASN A 72 -7.36 9.83 5.33
N HIS A 73 -7.70 11.02 4.85
CA HIS A 73 -6.81 11.90 4.11
C HIS A 73 -6.63 13.23 4.85
N PHE A 74 -5.42 13.78 4.82
CA PHE A 74 -5.12 15.11 5.37
C PHE A 74 -6.12 16.17 4.86
N PRO A 75 -6.66 17.06 5.72
CA PRO A 75 -6.31 17.29 7.13
C PRO A 75 -7.11 16.46 8.16
N PHE A 76 -7.58 15.27 7.75
CA PHE A 76 -8.26 14.26 8.58
C PHE A 76 -9.62 14.72 9.11
N GLU A 77 -10.41 15.37 8.25
CA GLU A 77 -11.73 15.85 8.62
C GLU A 77 -12.74 14.70 8.70
N LEU A 78 -13.57 14.74 9.74
CA LEU A 78 -14.65 13.80 9.99
C LEU A 78 -15.75 14.52 10.76
N ASP A 79 -17.00 14.30 10.38
CA ASP A 79 -18.17 14.86 11.06
C ASP A 79 -18.34 14.24 12.45
N GLU A 80 -18.93 14.97 13.39
CA GLU A 80 -19.03 14.54 14.79
C GLU A 80 -19.84 13.25 14.95
N GLU A 81 -20.89 13.06 14.15
CA GLU A 81 -21.71 11.84 14.13
C GLU A 81 -20.95 10.60 13.66
N ASP A 82 -19.87 10.78 12.90
CA ASP A 82 -19.06 9.70 12.35
C ASP A 82 -17.88 9.32 13.24
N LYS A 83 -17.55 10.13 14.26
CA LYS A 83 -16.48 9.85 15.21
C LYS A 83 -16.88 8.72 16.14
N LEU A 84 -16.11 7.63 16.07
CA LEU A 84 -16.28 6.45 16.93
C LEU A 84 -15.37 6.46 18.16
N ILE A 85 -14.39 7.35 18.17
CA ILE A 85 -13.47 7.63 19.27
C ILE A 85 -13.19 9.13 19.32
N ASP A 86 -12.78 9.62 20.49
CA ASP A 86 -12.37 11.01 20.66
C ASP A 86 -11.08 11.31 19.88
N GLU A 87 -10.91 12.58 19.50
CA GLU A 87 -9.63 13.09 19.01
C GLU A 87 -8.57 12.95 20.11
N PHE A 88 -7.31 12.74 19.71
CA PHE A 88 -6.19 12.87 20.65
C PHE A 88 -6.06 14.33 21.10
N ASP A 89 -5.49 14.57 22.28
CA ASP A 89 -5.32 15.92 22.82
C ASP A 89 -3.84 16.30 22.83
N SER A 90 -3.43 17.05 21.79
CA SER A 90 -2.08 17.62 21.66
C SER A 90 -2.13 18.97 20.95
N LYS A 91 -0.98 19.63 20.82
CA LYS A 91 -0.86 20.88 20.05
C LYS A 91 -1.02 20.70 18.53
N SER A 92 -1.05 19.47 18.02
CA SER A 92 -1.19 19.20 16.59
C SER A 92 -2.62 18.79 16.24
N ARG A 93 -3.41 19.73 15.72
CA ARG A 93 -4.77 19.44 15.24
C ARG A 93 -4.80 18.32 14.19
N THR A 94 -3.78 18.26 13.33
CA THR A 94 -3.64 17.21 12.32
C THR A 94 -3.47 15.83 12.96
N LEU A 95 -2.60 15.70 13.97
CA LEU A 95 -2.43 14.43 14.68
C LEU A 95 -3.69 14.05 15.45
N ASN A 96 -4.30 15.02 16.13
CA ASN A 96 -5.50 14.82 16.93
C ASN A 96 -6.64 14.17 16.13
N ARG A 97 -6.85 14.67 14.90
CA ARG A 97 -7.89 14.24 13.97
C ARG A 97 -7.59 12.95 13.20
N TYR A 98 -6.33 12.52 13.17
CA TYR A 98 -5.92 11.30 12.49
C TYR A 98 -6.54 10.04 13.12
N PHE A 99 -6.61 9.97 14.44
CA PHE A 99 -7.11 8.75 15.11
C PHE A 99 -8.59 8.46 14.82
N PRO A 100 -9.53 9.42 14.91
CA PRO A 100 -10.93 9.14 14.56
C PRO A 100 -11.13 8.73 13.10
N THR A 101 -10.38 9.31 12.15
CA THR A 101 -10.47 8.93 10.73
C THR A 101 -9.89 7.53 10.45
N VAL A 102 -8.80 7.14 11.11
CA VAL A 102 -8.29 5.76 11.10
C VAL A 102 -9.33 4.79 11.64
N ARG A 103 -9.97 5.12 12.79
CA ARG A 103 -11.01 4.26 13.37
C ARG A 103 -12.25 4.17 12.48
N TYR A 104 -12.63 5.26 11.80
CA TYR A 104 -13.70 5.25 10.82
C TYR A 104 -13.39 4.31 9.64
N GLN A 105 -12.17 4.39 9.09
CA GLN A 105 -11.71 3.54 7.99
C GLN A 105 -11.66 2.06 8.42
N ASP A 106 -11.24 1.77 9.64
CA ASP A 106 -11.27 0.43 10.24
C ASP A 106 -12.70 -0.14 10.31
N GLU A 107 -13.69 0.64 10.76
CA GLU A 107 -15.10 0.23 10.76
C GLU A 107 -15.64 0.02 9.34
N ALA A 108 -15.26 0.89 8.39
CA ALA A 108 -15.64 0.77 6.99
C ALA A 108 -15.09 -0.51 6.35
N LEU A 109 -13.81 -0.83 6.61
CA LEU A 109 -13.17 -2.06 6.16
C LEU A 109 -13.83 -3.30 6.77
N LYS A 110 -14.16 -3.28 8.07
CA LYS A 110 -14.88 -4.38 8.72
C LYS A 110 -16.19 -4.69 7.97
N ARG A 111 -17.01 -3.67 7.71
CA ARG A 111 -18.28 -3.82 6.99
C ARG A 111 -18.07 -4.34 5.58
N PHE A 112 -17.05 -3.85 4.88
CA PHE A 112 -16.71 -4.35 3.55
C PHE A 112 -16.37 -5.84 3.57
N ILE A 113 -15.56 -6.30 4.53
CA ILE A 113 -15.22 -7.71 4.68
C ILE A 113 -16.46 -8.55 5.03
N GLU A 114 -17.35 -8.05 5.89
CA GLU A 114 -18.64 -8.71 6.18
C GLU A 114 -19.47 -8.87 4.90
N LYS A 115 -19.56 -7.82 4.09
CA LYS A 115 -20.30 -7.83 2.83
C LYS A 115 -19.69 -8.77 1.78
N LEU A 116 -18.35 -8.80 1.65
CA LEU A 116 -17.67 -9.79 0.80
C LEU A 116 -17.97 -11.24 1.22
N LYS A 117 -18.16 -11.50 2.52
CA LYS A 117 -18.57 -12.83 3.01
C LYS A 117 -20.02 -13.14 2.65
N GLU A 118 -20.92 -12.17 2.85
CA GLU A 118 -22.34 -12.30 2.49
C GLU A 118 -22.54 -12.56 1.00
N ASP A 119 -21.77 -11.89 0.15
CA ASP A 119 -21.84 -12.03 -1.31
C ASP A 119 -21.03 -13.22 -1.84
N GLY A 120 -20.40 -14.01 -0.98
CA GLY A 120 -19.62 -15.21 -1.36
C GLY A 120 -18.31 -14.90 -2.09
N LEU A 121 -17.83 -13.66 -2.04
CA LEU A 121 -16.58 -13.22 -2.66
C LEU A 121 -15.36 -13.47 -1.77
N TYR A 122 -15.53 -13.52 -0.44
CA TYR A 122 -14.43 -13.66 0.51
C TYR A 122 -13.66 -14.98 0.38
N ASP A 123 -14.37 -16.11 0.34
CA ASP A 123 -13.77 -17.46 0.46
C ASP A 123 -12.98 -17.92 -0.78
N ASN A 124 -13.07 -17.18 -1.88
CA ASN A 124 -12.41 -17.46 -3.18
C ASN A 124 -11.38 -16.36 -3.54
N SER A 125 -11.38 -15.22 -2.85
CA SER A 125 -10.53 -14.08 -3.21
C SER A 125 -9.21 -14.04 -2.44
N VAL A 126 -8.10 -13.79 -3.13
CA VAL A 126 -6.91 -13.23 -2.49
C VAL A 126 -7.17 -11.76 -2.19
N ILE A 127 -7.17 -11.37 -0.91
CA ILE A 127 -7.39 -9.99 -0.49
C ILE A 127 -6.08 -9.41 0.02
N VAL A 128 -5.60 -8.34 -0.63
CA VAL A 128 -4.38 -7.61 -0.26
C VAL A 128 -4.77 -6.25 0.26
N LEU A 129 -4.67 -6.06 1.57
CA LEU A 129 -4.82 -4.77 2.24
C LEU A 129 -3.43 -4.18 2.47
N TYR A 130 -3.22 -2.93 2.10
CA TYR A 130 -1.97 -2.24 2.40
C TYR A 130 -2.19 -0.73 2.57
N GLY A 131 -1.35 -0.11 3.42
CA GLY A 131 -1.28 1.36 3.50
C GLY A 131 -0.40 1.91 2.37
N ASP A 132 -0.77 3.04 1.81
CA ASP A 132 -0.10 3.66 0.66
C ASP A 132 1.09 4.54 1.07
N HIS A 133 0.96 5.35 2.12
CA HIS A 133 2.05 6.15 2.69
C HIS A 133 1.75 6.62 4.11
N TYR A 134 2.70 7.34 4.73
CA TYR A 134 2.51 7.97 6.03
C TYR A 134 1.37 9.00 6.00
N GLY A 135 0.57 9.06 7.06
CA GLY A 135 -0.44 10.12 7.23
C GLY A 135 0.10 11.36 7.95
N ILE A 136 1.02 11.16 8.91
CA ILE A 136 1.57 12.23 9.75
C ILE A 136 3.01 12.51 9.35
N SER A 137 3.27 13.75 8.91
CA SER A 137 4.62 14.21 8.53
C SER A 137 5.48 14.64 9.74
N GLU A 138 6.78 14.81 9.50
CA GLU A 138 7.77 15.33 10.45
C GLU A 138 7.36 16.66 11.14
N ASN A 139 6.51 17.46 10.49
CA ASN A 139 5.97 18.71 11.04
C ASN A 139 5.17 18.52 12.33
N HIS A 140 4.82 17.27 12.66
CA HIS A 140 4.05 16.91 13.84
C HIS A 140 4.87 16.06 14.84
N ASN A 141 6.20 16.00 14.71
CA ASN A 141 7.06 15.17 15.56
C ASN A 141 6.97 15.50 17.05
N GLU A 142 6.74 16.76 17.46
CA GLU A 142 6.52 17.11 18.89
C GLU A 142 5.29 16.37 19.44
N ALA A 143 4.17 16.47 18.73
CA ALA A 143 2.91 15.83 19.13
C ALA A 143 2.97 14.30 18.98
N MET A 144 3.66 13.80 17.94
CA MET A 144 3.88 12.36 17.77
C MET A 144 4.78 11.81 18.90
N SER A 145 5.77 12.58 19.35
CA SER A 145 6.62 12.19 20.50
C SER A 145 5.81 12.10 21.79
N GLU A 146 4.88 13.04 22.00
CA GLU A 146 3.93 13.00 23.11
C GLU A 146 3.05 11.75 23.07
N PHE A 147 2.47 11.44 21.90
CA PHE A 147 1.64 10.24 21.72
C PHE A 147 2.43 8.94 21.94
N LEU A 148 3.65 8.85 21.41
CA LEU A 148 4.50 7.65 21.53
C LEU A 148 5.20 7.52 22.90
N GLY A 149 5.21 8.59 23.71
CA GLY A 149 5.94 8.63 24.97
C GLY A 149 7.46 8.57 24.82
N ARG A 150 8.00 8.92 23.65
CA ARG A 150 9.43 8.91 23.33
C ARG A 150 9.75 9.91 22.21
N GLU A 151 10.99 10.37 22.17
CA GLU A 151 11.44 11.31 21.14
C GLU A 151 11.41 10.67 19.73
N VAL A 152 10.81 11.37 18.76
CA VAL A 152 10.89 11.01 17.34
C VAL A 152 12.20 11.56 16.76
N THR A 153 13.22 10.72 16.76
CA THR A 153 14.52 10.97 16.11
C THR A 153 14.47 10.64 14.60
N PRO A 154 15.49 10.97 13.79
CA PRO A 154 15.54 10.54 12.39
C PRO A 154 15.41 9.03 12.19
N PHE A 155 15.96 8.23 13.11
CA PHE A 155 15.77 6.78 13.09
C PHE A 155 14.29 6.41 13.26
N GLU A 156 13.60 7.03 14.23
CA GLU A 156 12.19 6.80 14.51
C GLU A 156 11.29 7.28 13.38
N GLU A 157 11.64 8.38 12.71
CA GLU A 157 10.91 8.85 11.55
C GLU A 157 10.91 7.81 10.42
N VAL A 158 12.06 7.18 10.14
CA VAL A 158 12.13 6.04 9.22
C VAL A 158 11.30 4.85 9.73
N GLN A 159 11.28 4.63 11.05
CA GLN A 159 10.46 3.55 11.62
C GLN A 159 8.96 3.79 11.45
N LEU A 160 8.52 5.05 11.48
CA LEU A 160 7.13 5.49 11.29
C LEU A 160 6.68 5.48 9.82
N GLN A 161 7.58 5.23 8.86
CA GLN A 161 7.22 4.99 7.46
C GLN A 161 6.59 3.59 7.22
N ARG A 162 6.52 2.74 8.26
CA ARG A 162 5.86 1.43 8.15
C ARG A 162 4.37 1.60 7.89
N VAL A 163 3.93 0.99 6.80
CA VAL A 163 2.52 0.85 6.45
C VAL A 163 2.10 -0.62 6.60
N PRO A 164 0.83 -0.91 6.94
CA PRO A 164 0.37 -2.29 7.07
C PRO A 164 0.41 -2.99 5.70
N LEU A 165 0.62 -4.30 5.74
CA LEU A 165 0.37 -5.23 4.63
C LEU A 165 -0.28 -6.49 5.22
N VAL A 166 -1.49 -6.79 4.79
CA VAL A 166 -2.22 -8.00 5.17
C VAL A 166 -2.64 -8.71 3.89
N ILE A 167 -2.27 -9.98 3.76
CA ILE A 167 -2.64 -10.82 2.63
C ILE A 167 -3.50 -11.97 3.15
N HIS A 168 -4.79 -11.93 2.84
CA HIS A 168 -5.70 -13.06 3.04
C HIS A 168 -5.61 -13.97 1.81
N ILE A 169 -5.29 -15.24 2.02
CA ILE A 169 -5.17 -16.25 0.97
C ILE A 169 -6.26 -17.30 1.22
N PRO A 170 -7.21 -17.49 0.29
CA PRO A 170 -8.30 -18.45 0.47
C PRO A 170 -7.74 -19.87 0.52
N GLY A 171 -8.33 -20.73 1.36
CA GLY A 171 -7.91 -22.12 1.50
C GLY A 171 -6.59 -22.37 2.26
N VAL A 172 -5.87 -21.32 2.69
CA VAL A 172 -4.79 -21.46 3.68
C VAL A 172 -5.43 -21.59 5.07
N THR A 173 -5.72 -22.83 5.45
CA THR A 173 -6.48 -23.18 6.67
C THR A 173 -5.61 -23.41 7.90
N ASP A 174 -4.33 -23.03 7.86
CA ASP A 174 -3.54 -22.96 9.09
C ASP A 174 -4.31 -22.05 10.06
N LYS A 175 -4.69 -22.60 11.22
CA LYS A 175 -5.57 -21.88 12.18
C LYS A 175 -4.94 -20.62 12.76
N GLU A 176 -3.63 -20.45 12.58
CA GLU A 176 -2.85 -19.33 13.11
C GLU A 176 -2.34 -18.46 11.95
N PRO A 177 -2.81 -17.20 11.84
CA PRO A 177 -2.21 -16.22 10.95
C PRO A 177 -0.69 -16.11 11.20
N LYS A 178 0.11 -16.07 10.13
CA LYS A 178 1.56 -15.92 10.24
C LYS A 178 1.94 -14.44 10.21
N ALA A 179 2.52 -13.95 11.30
CA ALA A 179 3.25 -12.69 11.28
C ALA A 179 4.59 -12.89 10.54
N ILE A 180 4.89 -12.01 9.60
CA ILE A 180 6.12 -12.04 8.81
C ILE A 180 6.89 -10.75 9.10
N ASP A 181 8.03 -10.89 9.79
CA ASP A 181 8.87 -9.77 10.20
C ASP A 181 9.95 -9.41 9.17
N THR A 182 9.95 -10.11 8.04
CA THR A 182 10.88 -9.90 6.92
C THR A 182 10.78 -8.47 6.40
N VAL A 183 11.93 -7.79 6.30
CA VAL A 183 11.95 -6.44 5.73
C VAL A 183 11.60 -6.47 4.24
N GLY A 184 10.64 -5.65 3.84
CA GLY A 184 10.21 -5.48 2.46
C GLY A 184 9.56 -4.11 2.22
N GLY A 185 9.28 -3.84 0.95
CA GLY A 185 8.62 -2.60 0.51
C GLY A 185 7.43 -2.88 -0.40
N GLN A 186 6.68 -1.84 -0.76
CA GLN A 186 5.51 -1.99 -1.65
C GLN A 186 5.87 -2.58 -3.02
N ILE A 187 7.10 -2.41 -3.50
CA ILE A 187 7.59 -3.02 -4.74
C ILE A 187 7.57 -4.56 -4.70
N ASP A 188 7.61 -5.15 -3.50
CA ASP A 188 7.60 -6.59 -3.26
C ASP A 188 6.17 -7.18 -3.37
N ILE A 189 5.12 -6.36 -3.31
CA ILE A 189 3.72 -6.84 -3.35
C ILE A 189 3.42 -7.53 -4.69
N ARG A 190 3.82 -6.93 -5.81
CA ARG A 190 3.57 -7.47 -7.15
C ARG A 190 4.13 -8.88 -7.34
N PRO A 191 5.44 -9.14 -7.17
CA PRO A 191 5.98 -10.49 -7.34
C PRO A 191 5.40 -11.49 -6.32
N THR A 192 5.10 -11.05 -5.10
CA THR A 192 4.44 -11.89 -4.09
C THR A 192 3.07 -12.38 -4.59
N VAL A 193 2.23 -11.46 -5.09
CA VAL A 193 0.89 -11.80 -5.59
C VAL A 193 0.96 -12.64 -6.86
N LEU A 194 1.85 -12.32 -7.80
CA LEU A 194 2.01 -13.13 -9.02
C LEU A 194 2.43 -14.56 -8.70
N ASN A 195 3.37 -14.75 -7.77
CA ASN A 195 3.78 -16.08 -7.31
C ASN A 195 2.66 -16.84 -6.61
N LEU A 196 1.86 -16.17 -5.76
CA LEU A 196 0.68 -16.78 -5.14
C LEU A 196 -0.33 -17.28 -6.18
N LEU A 197 -0.48 -16.57 -7.29
CA LEU A 197 -1.36 -16.92 -8.40
C LEU A 197 -0.74 -17.94 -9.38
N GLY A 198 0.51 -18.38 -9.15
CA GLY A 198 1.22 -19.30 -10.03
C GLY A 198 1.65 -18.68 -11.37
N ILE A 199 1.76 -17.35 -11.44
CA ILE A 199 2.16 -16.63 -12.65
C ILE A 199 3.68 -16.42 -12.64
N ASP A 200 4.37 -16.99 -13.63
CA ASP A 200 5.80 -16.77 -13.83
C ASP A 200 6.07 -15.36 -14.38
N SER A 201 6.75 -14.54 -13.58
CA SER A 201 7.19 -13.19 -13.96
C SER A 201 8.71 -13.05 -14.03
N SER A 202 9.46 -14.17 -14.10
CA SER A 202 10.92 -14.19 -14.12
C SER A 202 11.53 -13.49 -15.35
N ASP A 203 10.76 -13.39 -16.43
CA ASP A 203 11.15 -12.67 -17.65
C ASP A 203 10.62 -11.24 -17.71
N GLN A 204 10.19 -10.67 -16.59
CA GLN A 204 9.71 -9.29 -16.50
C GLN A 204 10.70 -8.43 -15.71
N ILE A 205 10.83 -7.16 -16.10
CA ILE A 205 11.65 -6.20 -15.36
C ILE A 205 10.91 -5.84 -14.07
N GLN A 206 11.47 -6.24 -12.93
CA GLN A 206 10.96 -5.95 -11.60
C GLN A 206 12.11 -5.75 -10.61
N PHE A 207 11.92 -4.85 -9.65
CA PHE A 207 12.90 -4.58 -8.59
C PHE A 207 12.54 -5.26 -7.27
N GLY A 208 11.25 -5.47 -7.02
CA GLY A 208 10.78 -6.19 -5.84
C GLY A 208 10.98 -7.69 -5.95
N ASN A 209 10.89 -8.35 -4.80
CA ASN A 209 11.06 -9.78 -4.63
C ASN A 209 9.91 -10.35 -3.79
N ASP A 210 9.54 -11.60 -4.06
CA ASP A 210 8.48 -12.29 -3.31
C ASP A 210 8.76 -12.33 -1.80
N LEU A 211 7.81 -11.82 -1.01
CA LEU A 211 7.86 -11.75 0.46
C LEU A 211 7.87 -13.13 1.12
N PHE A 212 7.38 -14.17 0.44
CA PHE A 212 7.37 -15.54 0.96
C PHE A 212 8.61 -16.35 0.55
N ALA A 213 9.51 -15.78 -0.25
CA ALA A 213 10.73 -16.47 -0.66
C ALA A 213 11.65 -16.70 0.54
N LYS A 214 12.12 -17.94 0.73
CA LYS A 214 12.99 -18.35 1.86
C LYS A 214 14.28 -17.53 1.94
N ASP A 215 14.83 -17.17 0.79
CA ASP A 215 16.11 -16.47 0.67
C ASP A 215 15.93 -14.99 0.27
N LYS A 216 14.77 -14.38 0.58
CA LYS A 216 14.54 -12.97 0.31
C LYS A 216 15.60 -12.11 1.01
N THR A 217 16.23 -11.22 0.26
CA THR A 217 17.07 -10.18 0.86
C THR A 217 16.18 -9.21 1.62
N GLU A 218 16.38 -9.14 2.94
CA GLU A 218 15.73 -8.20 3.86
C GLU A 218 16.30 -6.79 3.66
N PHE A 219 15.84 -6.13 2.59
CA PHE A 219 16.25 -4.79 2.18
C PHE A 219 15.06 -4.06 1.55
N THR A 220 14.89 -2.79 1.89
CA THR A 220 13.97 -1.87 1.22
C THR A 220 14.58 -0.47 1.19
N VAL A 221 14.40 0.24 0.07
CA VAL A 221 14.92 1.59 -0.16
C VAL A 221 13.75 2.58 -0.22
N LEU A 222 13.91 3.71 0.48
CA LEU A 222 13.02 4.85 0.43
C LEU A 222 13.44 5.79 -0.70
N ARG A 223 12.52 6.64 -1.17
CA ARG A 223 12.70 7.45 -2.38
C ARG A 223 13.81 8.51 -2.27
N ASP A 224 14.14 8.91 -1.05
CA ASP A 224 15.23 9.84 -0.69
C ASP A 224 16.61 9.15 -0.62
N GLY A 225 16.66 7.82 -0.76
CA GLY A 225 17.88 7.02 -0.64
C GLY A 225 18.15 6.47 0.75
N SER A 226 17.31 6.79 1.74
CA SER A 226 17.28 6.10 3.03
C SER A 226 16.91 4.63 2.81
N PHE A 227 17.35 3.73 3.68
CA PHE A 227 17.04 2.30 3.52
C PHE A 227 16.98 1.56 4.85
N ILE A 228 16.26 0.45 4.82
CA ILE A 228 16.10 -0.46 5.94
C ILE A 228 16.58 -1.83 5.50
N THR A 229 17.39 -2.46 6.35
CA THR A 229 17.81 -3.86 6.22
C THR A 229 17.29 -4.67 7.40
N LYS A 230 17.63 -5.97 7.44
CA LYS A 230 17.38 -6.80 8.62
C LYS A 230 17.84 -6.15 9.93
N ASP A 231 19.09 -5.65 9.94
CA ASP A 231 19.78 -5.25 11.17
C ASP A 231 20.15 -3.76 11.24
N LYS A 232 20.05 -3.05 10.11
CA LYS A 232 20.49 -1.65 9.98
C LYS A 232 19.40 -0.76 9.39
N VAL A 233 19.43 0.51 9.76
CA VAL A 233 18.68 1.60 9.13
C VAL A 233 19.66 2.69 8.74
N TYR A 234 19.54 3.24 7.54
CA TYR A 234 20.37 4.35 7.07
C TYR A 234 19.48 5.51 6.67
N THR A 235 19.73 6.68 7.25
CA THR A 235 19.04 7.94 6.97
C THR A 235 19.93 9.11 7.36
N ASP A 236 19.79 10.26 6.69
CA ASP A 236 20.56 11.49 6.96
C ASP A 236 22.09 11.30 7.02
N GLY A 237 22.61 10.33 6.25
CA GLY A 237 24.05 10.01 6.25
C GLY A 237 24.53 9.20 7.45
N ILE A 238 23.62 8.75 8.33
CA ILE A 238 23.94 8.01 9.55
C ILE A 238 23.42 6.58 9.43
N CYS A 239 24.30 5.62 9.78
CA CYS A 239 23.95 4.20 9.89
C CYS A 239 23.58 3.90 11.35
N TYR A 240 22.39 3.34 11.57
CA TYR A 240 21.85 2.99 12.89
C TYR A 240 21.74 1.47 13.05
N ASP A 241 21.96 0.99 14.28
CA ASP A 241 21.65 -0.39 14.67
C ASP A 241 20.14 -0.52 14.92
N LYS A 242 19.42 -1.28 14.09
CA LYS A 242 17.95 -1.35 14.13
C LYS A 242 17.40 -1.89 15.44
N SER A 243 18.15 -2.77 16.11
CA SER A 243 17.77 -3.34 17.41
C SER A 243 17.78 -2.33 18.55
N THR A 244 18.55 -1.25 18.44
CA THR A 244 18.72 -0.26 19.52
C THR A 244 18.25 1.14 19.14
N GLY A 245 18.18 1.47 17.84
CA GLY A 245 17.91 2.82 17.34
C GLY A 245 19.11 3.78 17.47
N GLU A 246 20.27 3.27 17.90
CA GLU A 246 21.47 4.07 18.13
C GLU A 246 22.39 4.10 16.90
N PRO A 247 23.15 5.19 16.68
CA PRO A 247 24.17 5.23 15.65
C PRO A 247 25.15 4.04 15.79
N SER A 248 25.30 3.29 14.71
CA SER A 248 26.10 2.07 14.72
C SER A 248 27.58 2.38 14.90
N LYS A 249 28.23 1.61 15.76
CA LYS A 249 29.71 1.63 15.89
C LYS A 249 30.40 1.10 14.65
N ASP A 250 29.73 0.19 13.93
CA ASP A 250 30.16 -0.29 12.63
C ASP A 250 29.58 0.58 11.52
N LYS A 251 30.28 1.70 11.25
CA LYS A 251 29.90 2.62 10.17
C LYS A 251 29.91 1.96 8.79
N LYS A 252 30.65 0.85 8.61
CA LYS A 252 30.76 0.15 7.33
C LYS A 252 29.61 -0.82 7.08
N GLY A 253 28.83 -1.16 8.11
CA GLY A 253 27.70 -2.08 7.99
C GLY A 253 26.64 -1.64 6.98
N CYS A 254 26.53 -0.34 6.70
CA CYS A 254 25.63 0.22 5.69
C CYS A 254 26.28 0.37 4.30
N GLU A 255 27.61 0.37 4.17
CA GLU A 255 28.33 0.66 2.90
C GLU A 255 27.86 -0.22 1.71
N PRO A 256 27.68 -1.55 1.86
CA PRO A 256 27.23 -2.40 0.75
C PRO A 256 25.82 -2.03 0.23
N TYR A 257 24.97 -1.51 1.12
CA TYR A 257 23.58 -1.21 0.83
C TYR A 257 23.38 0.20 0.28
N ILE A 258 24.29 1.14 0.57
CA ILE A 258 24.25 2.49 0.01
C ILE A 258 24.32 2.44 -1.53
N GLU A 259 25.25 1.66 -2.09
CA GLU A 259 25.37 1.54 -3.55
C GLU A 259 24.20 0.77 -4.16
N LYS A 260 23.67 -0.25 -3.47
CA LYS A 260 22.47 -0.96 -3.89
C LYS A 260 21.25 -0.03 -3.96
N ALA A 261 21.02 0.78 -2.92
CA ALA A 261 19.94 1.76 -2.86
C ALA A 261 20.01 2.74 -4.05
N LYS A 262 21.19 3.30 -4.32
CA LYS A 262 21.42 4.19 -5.46
C LYS A 262 21.15 3.50 -6.80
N GLN A 263 21.58 2.26 -6.96
CA GLN A 263 21.38 1.50 -8.19
C GLN A 263 19.91 1.20 -8.45
N GLU A 264 19.17 0.70 -7.46
CA GLU A 264 17.73 0.39 -7.62
C GLU A 264 16.93 1.63 -8.00
N LEU A 265 17.16 2.76 -7.30
CA LEU A 265 16.51 4.03 -7.61
C LEU A 265 16.90 4.54 -9.01
N SER A 266 18.20 4.54 -9.34
CA SER A 266 18.69 5.02 -10.63
C SER A 266 18.18 4.20 -11.81
N TYR A 267 18.14 2.87 -11.68
CA TYR A 267 17.62 1.99 -12.73
C TYR A 267 16.12 2.17 -12.92
N SER A 268 15.36 2.30 -11.83
CA SER A 268 13.94 2.64 -11.91
C SER A 268 13.73 3.97 -12.64
N ASP A 269 14.49 5.01 -12.29
CA ASP A 269 14.40 6.34 -12.93
C ASP A 269 14.75 6.29 -14.42
N GLN A 270 15.78 5.53 -14.79
CA GLN A 270 16.16 5.36 -16.20
C GLN A 270 15.04 4.70 -17.01
N ILE A 271 14.36 3.69 -16.45
CA ILE A 271 13.23 3.05 -17.13
C ILE A 271 12.11 4.05 -17.39
N ILE A 272 11.75 4.84 -16.38
CA ILE A 272 10.64 5.80 -16.48
C ILE A 272 11.02 7.00 -17.37
N TYR A 273 12.14 7.67 -17.10
CA TYR A 273 12.55 8.87 -17.84
C TYR A 273 13.04 8.56 -19.26
N GLY A 274 13.62 7.38 -19.48
CA GLY A 274 13.98 6.91 -20.81
C GLY A 274 12.81 6.30 -21.59
N ASP A 275 11.68 6.05 -20.92
CA ASP A 275 10.55 5.28 -21.46
C ASP A 275 11.06 4.00 -22.15
N LEU A 276 11.85 3.25 -21.39
CA LEU A 276 12.68 2.14 -21.88
C LEU A 276 11.86 0.88 -22.16
N LEU A 277 10.66 0.76 -21.56
CA LEU A 277 9.78 -0.38 -21.80
C LEU A 277 9.30 -0.45 -23.25
N ARG A 278 9.34 0.65 -24.02
CA ARG A 278 9.07 0.63 -25.47
C ARG A 278 10.05 -0.22 -26.28
N PHE A 279 11.25 -0.44 -25.74
CA PHE A 279 12.28 -1.26 -26.37
C PHE A 279 12.35 -2.67 -25.78
N TYR A 280 11.51 -2.95 -24.77
CA TYR A 280 11.35 -4.26 -24.18
C TYR A 280 10.41 -5.09 -25.07
N ASP A 281 10.87 -6.24 -25.55
CA ASP A 281 10.26 -6.97 -26.66
C ASP A 281 8.79 -7.33 -26.44
N SER A 282 7.91 -6.59 -27.11
CA SER A 282 6.44 -6.63 -26.97
C SER A 282 5.77 -7.93 -27.43
N GLU A 283 6.47 -8.77 -28.19
CA GLU A 283 5.99 -10.10 -28.63
C GLU A 283 5.92 -11.12 -27.48
N ARG A 284 6.73 -10.93 -26.43
CA ARG A 284 6.83 -11.86 -25.30
C ARG A 284 5.70 -11.65 -24.28
N LEU A 285 5.32 -10.39 -24.04
CA LEU A 285 4.21 -10.02 -23.14
C LEU A 285 2.84 -10.41 -23.72
N LYS A 286 2.64 -10.34 -25.04
CA LYS A 286 1.41 -10.80 -25.71
C LYS A 286 1.17 -12.30 -25.57
N LYS A 287 2.22 -13.12 -25.61
CA LYS A 287 2.08 -14.58 -25.43
C LYS A 287 1.65 -14.98 -24.02
N GLN A 288 1.96 -14.18 -23.00
CA GLN A 288 1.52 -14.42 -21.63
C GLN A 288 0.06 -13.99 -21.39
N SER A 289 -0.41 -12.91 -22.02
CA SER A 289 -1.83 -12.50 -21.92
C SER A 289 -2.80 -13.43 -22.65
N ASP A 290 -2.34 -14.12 -23.69
CA ASP A 290 -3.14 -15.05 -24.49
C ASP A 290 -3.12 -16.50 -23.95
N ALA A 291 -2.29 -16.77 -22.95
CA ALA A 291 -2.22 -18.08 -22.31
C ALA A 291 -3.43 -18.26 -21.37
N LYS A 292 -4.51 -18.87 -21.88
CA LYS A 292 -5.62 -19.36 -21.04
C LYS A 292 -5.06 -20.28 -19.94
N PRO A 293 -5.64 -20.26 -18.72
CA PRO A 293 -5.35 -21.29 -17.72
C PRO A 293 -5.56 -22.66 -18.36
N LYS A 294 -4.59 -23.54 -18.22
CA LYS A 294 -4.81 -24.95 -18.54
C LYS A 294 -5.74 -25.49 -17.47
N ASP A 295 -6.94 -25.88 -17.89
CA ASP A 295 -7.83 -26.69 -17.06
C ASP A 295 -7.10 -28.01 -16.73
N GLU A 296 -6.81 -28.23 -15.45
CA GLU A 296 -6.60 -29.56 -14.85
C GLU A 296 -7.65 -29.77 -13.75
#